data_AF-A0A922ZDH5-F1
#
_entry.id   AF-A0A922ZDH5-F1
#
_cell.length_a   1.000
_cell.length_b   1.000
_cell.length_c   1.000
_cell.angle_alpha   90.00
_cell.angle_beta   90.00
_cell.angle_gamma   90.00
#
_symmetry.space_group_name_H-M   'P 1'
#
loop_
_entity.id
_entity.type
_entity.pdbx_description
1 polymer ?
#
loop_
_entity_poly.entity_id
_entity_poly.type
_entity_poly.pdbx_seq_one_letter_code
_entity_poly.pdbx_strand_id
1 'polypeptide(L)'
;MTSVIFDIETLAVPFETFDEVQQEYLMKFADTDEKREVELQKLNLYPLTAQIIAIGMLNPDTMSGKVFYQADIKEKYSSDDGKIEYISGDEKDILKNFWTTIQRYDRYVTFNGRG
;
A
#
# COMPACT_ATOMS: atom_id res chain seq x y z
N MET A 1 9.12 15.74 -19.77
CA MET A 1 9.26 15.20 -18.40
C MET A 1 7.93 14.60 -18.04
N THR A 2 7.83 13.27 -18.06
CA THR A 2 6.57 12.59 -17.73
C THR A 2 6.43 12.49 -16.21
N SER A 3 5.27 12.87 -15.67
CA SER A 3 5.01 12.82 -14.23
C SER A 3 4.08 11.65 -13.91
N VAL A 4 4.21 11.12 -12.70
CA VAL A 4 3.23 10.20 -12.12
C VAL A 4 2.90 10.63 -10.70
N ILE A 5 1.60 10.67 -10.42
CA ILE A 5 1.06 10.78 -9.07
C ILE A 5 0.80 9.35 -8.60
N PHE A 6 1.21 9.02 -7.38
CA PHE A 6 0.83 7.75 -6.79
C PHE A 6 0.62 7.85 -5.29
N ASP A 7 -0.16 6.91 -4.77
CA ASP A 7 -0.45 6.73 -3.36
C ASP A 7 -0.50 5.23 -3.02
N ILE A 8 -0.26 4.89 -1.76
CA ILE A 8 -0.25 3.51 -1.28
C ILE A 8 -1.25 3.33 -0.13
N GLU A 9 -1.94 2.19 -0.11
CA GLU A 9 -2.81 1.81 0.97
C GLU A 9 -2.25 0.59 1.67
N THR A 10 -2.22 0.61 3.00
CA THR A 10 -1.64 -0.44 3.83
C THR A 10 -2.67 -1.04 4.77
N LEU A 11 -2.43 -2.29 5.15
CA LEU A 11 -3.20 -2.99 6.17
C LEU A 11 -2.24 -3.59 7.19
N ALA A 12 -2.50 -3.37 8.47
CA ALA A 12 -1.78 -4.04 9.54
C ALA A 12 -1.87 -5.56 9.37
N VAL A 13 -0.76 -6.28 9.56
CA VAL A 13 -0.85 -7.73 9.69
C VAL A 13 -1.52 -8.09 11.02
N PRO A 14 -2.23 -9.23 11.12
CA PRO A 14 -2.89 -9.61 12.36
C PRO A 14 -1.89 -9.68 13.52
N PHE A 15 -2.21 -9.04 14.65
CA PHE A 15 -1.29 -8.89 15.78
C PHE A 15 -0.82 -10.25 16.33
N GLU A 16 -1.69 -11.26 16.26
CA GLU A 16 -1.44 -12.62 16.71
C GLU A 16 -0.40 -13.36 15.85
N THR A 17 -0.02 -12.81 14.70
CA THR A 17 1.04 -13.39 13.85
C THR A 17 2.45 -13.04 14.31
N PHE A 18 2.61 -12.03 15.17
CA PHE A 18 3.89 -11.67 15.77
C PHE A 18 4.26 -12.62 16.92
N ASP A 19 5.56 -12.81 17.15
CA ASP A 19 6.04 -13.55 18.32
C ASP A 19 5.80 -12.79 19.64
N GLU A 20 5.91 -13.48 20.78
CA GLU A 20 5.62 -12.89 22.10
C GLU A 20 6.48 -11.66 22.40
N VAL A 21 7.76 -11.66 21.99
CA VAL A 21 8.70 -10.56 22.24
C VAL A 21 8.31 -9.34 21.41
N GLN A 22 7.93 -9.55 20.16
CA GLN A 22 7.40 -8.51 19.28
C GLN A 22 6.08 -7.93 19.81
N GLN A 23 5.16 -8.80 20.25
CA GLN A 23 3.89 -8.36 20.83
C GLN A 23 4.09 -7.50 22.07
N GLU A 24 4.98 -7.91 22.99
CA GLU A 24 5.32 -7.13 24.18
C GLU A 24 5.96 -5.78 23.80
N TYR A 25 6.89 -5.79 22.84
CA TYR A 25 7.55 -4.58 22.37
C TYR A 25 6.57 -3.58 21.74
N LEU A 26 5.69 -4.04 20.85
CA LEU A 26 4.67 -3.20 20.19
C LEU A 26 3.68 -2.61 21.20
N MET A 27 3.41 -3.33 22.29
CA MET A 27 2.44 -2.92 23.32
C MET A 27 3.09 -2.30 24.57
N LYS A 28 4.39 -2.04 24.54
CA LYS A 28 5.18 -1.62 25.70
C LYS A 28 4.65 -0.39 26.44
N PHE A 29 3.96 0.51 25.74
CA PHE A 29 3.42 1.76 26.31
C PHE A 29 1.88 1.76 26.38
N ALA A 30 1.25 0.62 26.06
CA ALA A 30 -0.20 0.44 26.01
C ALA A 30 -0.75 -0.12 27.34
N ASP A 31 -0.57 0.64 28.42
CA ASP A 31 -0.92 0.19 29.79
C ASP A 31 -2.43 0.14 30.09
N THR A 32 -3.27 0.53 29.13
CA THR A 32 -4.73 0.50 29.23
C THR A 32 -5.32 -0.08 27.96
N ASP A 33 -6.52 -0.65 28.04
CA ASP A 33 -7.23 -1.19 26.87
C ASP A 33 -7.43 -0.13 25.78
N GLU A 34 -7.72 1.11 26.17
CA GLU A 34 -7.84 2.25 25.25
C GLU A 34 -6.53 2.54 24.51
N LYS A 35 -5.39 2.55 25.22
CA LYS A 35 -4.08 2.74 24.58
C LYS A 35 -3.73 1.55 23.69
N ARG A 36 -4.10 0.34 24.08
CA ARG A 36 -3.87 -0.87 23.30
C ARG A 36 -4.59 -0.82 21.96
N GLU A 37 -5.85 -0.40 21.95
CA GLU A 37 -6.61 -0.20 20.72
C GLU A 37 -5.94 0.84 19.81
N VAL A 38 -5.49 1.95 20.39
CA VAL A 38 -4.76 2.99 19.64
C VAL A 38 -3.44 2.48 19.05
N GLU A 39 -2.66 1.70 19.80
CA GLU A 39 -1.41 1.12 19.27
C GLU A 39 -1.67 0.07 18.18
N LEU A 40 -2.71 -0.75 18.32
CA LEU A 40 -3.13 -1.70 17.26
C LEU A 40 -3.48 -0.97 15.97
N GLN A 41 -4.21 0.15 16.05
CA GLN A 41 -4.55 0.95 14.87
C GLN A 41 -3.32 1.55 14.18
N LYS A 42 -2.27 1.90 14.94
CA LYS A 42 -1.02 2.45 14.39
C LYS A 42 -0.16 1.42 13.66
N LEU A 43 -0.41 0.12 13.83
CA LEU A 43 0.38 -0.92 13.15
C LEU A 43 0.32 -0.78 11.62
N ASN A 44 -0.76 -0.20 11.06
CA ASN A 44 -0.86 0.03 9.63
C ASN A 44 0.12 1.11 9.10
N LEU A 45 0.72 1.92 9.98
CA LEU A 45 1.61 3.03 9.64
C LEU A 45 3.08 2.62 9.49
N TYR A 46 3.43 1.37 9.83
CA TYR A 46 4.83 0.92 9.81
C TYR A 46 5.07 -0.23 8.84
N PRO A 47 6.15 -0.19 8.02
CA PRO A 47 6.43 -1.22 7.01
C PRO A 47 6.67 -2.63 7.56
N LEU A 48 7.07 -2.76 8.83
CA LEU A 48 7.35 -4.06 9.45
C LEU A 48 6.11 -4.68 10.10
N THR A 49 5.02 -3.92 10.24
CA THR A 49 3.78 -4.37 10.88
C THR A 49 2.57 -4.26 9.97
N ALA A 50 2.78 -3.86 8.72
CA ALA A 50 1.77 -3.71 7.71
C ALA A 50 2.24 -4.26 6.38
N GLN A 51 1.28 -4.53 5.51
CA GLN A 51 1.50 -4.90 4.11
C GLN A 51 0.80 -3.89 3.21
N ILE A 52 1.33 -3.70 2.00
CA ILE A 52 0.69 -2.90 0.95
C ILE A 52 -0.46 -3.71 0.36
N ILE A 53 -1.67 -3.16 0.46
CA ILE A 53 -2.88 -3.78 -0.10
C ILE A 53 -3.31 -3.15 -1.42
N ALA A 54 -2.92 -1.90 -1.68
CA ALA A 54 -3.16 -1.27 -2.97
C ALA A 54 -2.13 -0.17 -3.28
N ILE A 55 -1.92 0.08 -4.57
CA ILE A 55 -1.18 1.23 -5.09
C ILE A 55 -1.96 1.81 -6.26
N GLY A 56 -2.35 3.08 -6.13
CA GLY A 56 -2.94 3.86 -7.22
C GLY A 56 -1.87 4.69 -7.92
N MET A 57 -1.85 4.70 -9.25
CA MET A 57 -0.94 5.50 -10.06
C MET A 57 -1.71 6.24 -11.16
N LEU A 58 -1.37 7.50 -11.40
CA LEU A 58 -1.99 8.35 -12.41
C LEU A 58 -0.96 9.23 -13.12
N ASN A 59 -0.95 9.19 -14.44
CA ASN A 59 -0.28 10.20 -15.25
C ASN A 59 -1.20 11.43 -15.34
N PRO A 60 -0.81 12.60 -14.77
CA PRO A 60 -1.66 13.79 -14.76
C PRO A 60 -1.83 14.43 -16.14
N ASP A 61 -0.95 14.14 -17.10
CA ASP A 61 -1.01 14.70 -18.45
C ASP A 61 -2.02 13.95 -19.32
N THR A 62 -2.11 12.62 -19.18
CA THR A 62 -2.99 11.77 -20.02
C THR A 62 -4.26 11.33 -19.30
N MET A 63 -4.32 11.51 -17.98
CA MET A 63 -5.34 10.93 -17.10
C MET A 63 -5.42 9.40 -17.18
N SER A 64 -4.36 8.75 -17.67
CA SER A 64 -4.25 7.29 -17.69
C SER A 64 -3.56 6.81 -16.42
N GLY A 65 -4.02 5.68 -15.88
CA GLY A 65 -3.56 5.20 -14.59
C GLY A 65 -3.53 3.68 -14.48
N LYS A 66 -2.97 3.23 -13.36
CA LYS A 66 -2.97 1.83 -12.96
C LYS A 66 -3.34 1.72 -11.50
N VAL A 67 -4.09 0.68 -11.16
CA VAL A 67 -4.38 0.30 -9.78
C VAL A 67 -3.89 -1.12 -9.59
N PHE A 68 -2.93 -1.29 -8.69
CA PHE A 68 -2.46 -2.59 -8.23
C PHE A 68 -3.12 -2.86 -6.88
N TYR A 69 -3.71 -4.05 -6.67
CA TYR A 69 -4.41 -4.33 -5.41
C TYR A 69 -4.35 -5.81 -5.04
N GLN A 70 -4.51 -6.10 -3.75
CA GLN A 70 -4.55 -7.48 -3.27
C GLN A 70 -5.91 -8.13 -3.53
N ALA A 71 -5.91 -9.35 -4.04
CA ALA A 71 -7.09 -10.20 -4.15
C ALA A 71 -6.72 -11.68 -4.24
N ASP A 72 -7.61 -12.55 -3.75
CA ASP A 72 -7.43 -14.01 -3.86
C ASP A 72 -7.45 -14.49 -5.32
N ILE A 73 -8.21 -13.80 -6.17
CA ILE A 73 -8.35 -14.11 -7.58
C ILE A 73 -7.48 -13.13 -8.38
N LYS A 74 -6.55 -13.69 -9.17
CA LYS A 74 -5.77 -12.91 -10.12
C LYS A 74 -6.63 -12.50 -11.31
N GLU A 75 -6.79 -11.21 -11.50
CA GLU A 75 -7.58 -10.61 -12.55
C GLU A 75 -6.93 -9.35 -13.09
N LYS A 76 -7.34 -8.98 -14.30
CA LYS A 76 -6.88 -7.79 -14.99
C LYS A 76 -7.99 -7.26 -15.88
N TYR A 77 -8.38 -6.02 -15.66
CA TYR A 77 -9.42 -5.35 -16.44
C TYR A 77 -9.15 -3.85 -16.52
N SER A 78 -9.97 -3.13 -17.28
CA SER A 78 -9.87 -1.68 -17.43
C SER A 78 -11.19 -1.01 -17.08
N SER A 79 -11.14 0.28 -16.71
CA SER A 79 -12.33 1.13 -16.62
C SER A 79 -13.07 1.20 -17.96
N ASP A 80 -14.36 1.56 -17.93
CA ASP A 80 -15.21 1.65 -19.13
C ASP A 80 -14.63 2.59 -20.21
N ASP A 81 -13.95 3.66 -19.80
CA ASP A 81 -13.29 4.61 -20.69
C ASP A 81 -11.86 4.21 -21.09
N GLY A 82 -11.38 3.05 -20.62
CA GLY A 82 -10.07 2.47 -20.91
C GLY A 82 -8.89 3.23 -20.28
N LYS A 83 -9.13 4.22 -19.42
CA LYS A 83 -8.05 5.05 -18.87
C LYS A 83 -7.31 4.41 -17.70
N ILE A 84 -8.00 3.60 -16.90
CA ILE A 84 -7.44 2.97 -15.71
C ILE A 84 -7.34 1.46 -15.93
N GLU A 85 -6.15 0.90 -15.72
CA GLU A 85 -5.92 -0.56 -15.73
C GLU A 85 -5.87 -1.07 -14.28
N TYR A 86 -6.72 -2.03 -13.95
CA TYR A 86 -6.79 -2.69 -12.65
C TYR A 86 -6.10 -4.05 -12.76
N ILE A 87 -5.16 -4.33 -11.85
CA ILE A 87 -4.39 -5.58 -11.84
C ILE A 87 -4.32 -6.07 -10.39
N SER A 88 -4.86 -7.26 -10.13
CA SER A 88 -4.76 -7.88 -8.82
C SER A 88 -3.54 -8.80 -8.67
N GLY A 89 -3.15 -9.09 -7.43
CA GLY A 89 -2.08 -10.03 -7.09
C GLY A 89 -1.82 -10.10 -5.59
N ASP A 90 -0.74 -10.76 -5.16
CA ASP A 90 -0.24 -10.61 -3.79
C ASP A 90 0.63 -9.34 -3.67
N GLU A 91 1.09 -8.99 -2.46
CA GLU A 91 1.97 -7.83 -2.24
C GLU A 91 3.23 -7.86 -3.14
N LYS A 92 3.79 -9.05 -3.36
CA LYS A 92 4.99 -9.23 -4.19
C LYS A 92 4.69 -8.89 -5.66
N ASP A 93 3.55 -9.31 -6.18
CA ASP A 93 3.08 -8.96 -7.52
C ASP A 93 2.82 -7.45 -7.63
N ILE A 94 2.19 -6.84 -6.63
CA ILE A 94 1.95 -5.38 -6.57
C ILE A 94 3.27 -4.62 -6.66
N LEU A 95 4.22 -4.93 -5.78
CA LEU A 95 5.54 -4.29 -5.75
C LEU A 95 6.27 -4.46 -7.08
N LYS A 96 6.26 -5.66 -7.65
CA LYS A 96 6.90 -5.92 -8.96
C LYS A 96 6.28 -5.08 -10.08
N ASN A 97 4.95 -4.99 -10.13
CA ASN A 97 4.25 -4.19 -11.14
C ASN A 97 4.49 -2.69 -10.93
N PHE A 98 4.50 -2.23 -9.68
CA PHE A 98 4.82 -0.85 -9.32
C PHE A 98 6.23 -0.47 -9.79
N TRP A 99 7.26 -1.21 -9.38
CA TRP A 99 8.65 -0.93 -9.76
C TRP A 99 8.86 -0.99 -11.28
N THR A 100 8.17 -1.92 -11.96
CA THR A 100 8.21 -2.03 -13.43
C THR A 100 7.56 -0.82 -14.12
N THR A 101 6.54 -0.23 -13.51
CA THR A 101 5.76 0.88 -14.08
C THR A 101 6.39 2.23 -13.77
N ILE A 102 6.79 2.46 -12.51
CA ILE A 102 7.25 3.76 -12.02
C ILE A 102 8.53 4.24 -12.73
N GLN A 103 9.42 3.32 -13.12
CA GLN A 103 10.66 3.64 -13.85
C GLN A 103 10.46 4.33 -15.22
N ARG A 104 9.23 4.37 -15.74
CA ARG A 104 8.88 5.03 -17.02
C ARG A 104 8.65 6.53 -16.88
N TYR A 105 8.64 7.04 -15.65
CA TYR A 105 8.36 8.43 -15.34
C TYR A 105 9.61 9.14 -14.84
N ASP A 106 9.74 10.42 -15.21
CA ASP A 106 10.85 11.26 -14.81
C ASP A 106 10.61 11.98 -13.47
N ARG A 107 9.33 12.18 -13.12
CA ARG A 107 8.91 12.91 -11.92
C ARG A 107 7.89 12.12 -11.12
N TYR A 108 8.18 11.96 -9.83
CA TYR A 108 7.33 11.27 -8.86
C TYR A 108 6.64 12.31 -7.96
N VAL A 109 5.31 12.26 -7.91
CA VAL A 109 4.48 13.18 -7.12
C VAL A 109 3.70 12.36 -6.09
N THR A 110 3.87 12.68 -4.82
CA THR A 110 3.21 12.02 -3.69
C THR A 110 2.80 13.07 -2.66
N PHE A 111 1.83 12.78 -1.82
CA PHE A 111 1.54 13.58 -0.62
C PHE A 111 2.00 12.81 0.61
N ASN A 112 2.83 13.42 1.46
CA ASN A 112 3.43 12.78 2.63
C ASN A 112 4.28 11.51 2.37
N GLY A 113 4.68 11.21 1.14
CA GLY A 113 5.43 9.98 0.79
C GLY A 113 6.89 9.89 1.28
N ARG A 114 7.35 10.86 2.09
CA ARG A 114 8.68 10.83 2.75
C ARG A 114 8.60 10.57 4.25
N GLY A 115 7.40 10.72 4.84
CA GLY A 115 7.16 10.64 6.28
C GLY A 115 7.32 9.23 6.82
#